data_AF-A0A9D0Z0B4-F1
#
_entry.id   AF-A0A9D0Z0B4-F1
#
_cell.length_a   1.000
_cell.length_b   1.000
_cell.length_c   1.000
_cell.angle_alpha   90.00
_cell.angle_beta   90.00
_cell.angle_gamma   90.00
#
_symmetry.space_group_name_H-M   'P 1'
#
loop_
_entity.id
_entity.type
_entity.pdbx_description
1 polymer ?
#
loop_
_entity_poly.entity_id
_entity_poly.type
_entity_poly.pdbx_seq_one_letter_code
_entity_poly.pdbx_strand_id
1 'polypeptide(L)'
;MMMTDHGILNYTGMGTVGDQTLEGNQNITLATSKESGIHVYLFESYQDNQYYFDGEVELVGDVYTTNELDQNQNMRTVFKFPLRLKNPNSKLLIDIQDVKNSEKEKRKSIRKFSQKEMKEKIKSIVSSGSSREVKAIYRERNSMISEYTKKRANGVCDLCGKPAPFKDKNGNPYLEEHHVVTLASGGPDKIYNTVAICPNCHRRIHVLNRKSDIDKLQKVILKYLLDDHDIENIENFKKLFSK
;
A
#
# COMPACT_ATOMS: atom_id res chain seq x y z
N MET A 1 -14.73 -7.37 0.22
CA MET A 1 -15.15 -7.64 -1.16
C MET A 1 -14.67 -9.02 -1.55
N MET A 2 -15.59 -9.89 -1.98
CA MET A 2 -15.24 -11.11 -2.70
C MET A 2 -15.74 -10.92 -4.13
N MET A 3 -14.81 -11.02 -5.07
CA MET A 3 -15.12 -11.08 -6.49
C MET A 3 -15.19 -12.56 -6.87
N THR A 4 -16.25 -12.97 -7.55
CA THR A 4 -16.38 -14.33 -8.08
C THR A 4 -15.55 -14.49 -9.35
N ASP A 5 -15.28 -15.73 -9.75
CA ASP A 5 -14.58 -16.08 -10.99
C ASP A 5 -15.25 -15.54 -12.26
N HIS A 6 -16.50 -15.05 -12.15
CA HIS A 6 -17.29 -14.47 -13.25
C HIS A 6 -17.32 -12.93 -13.26
N GLY A 7 -16.47 -12.27 -12.48
CA GLY A 7 -16.42 -10.80 -12.43
C GLY A 7 -17.60 -10.16 -11.71
N ILE A 8 -18.36 -10.94 -10.93
CA ILE A 8 -19.45 -10.43 -10.07
C ILE A 8 -18.88 -10.07 -8.71
N LEU A 9 -19.13 -8.84 -8.29
CA LEU A 9 -18.81 -8.28 -6.99
C LEU A 9 -20.01 -8.41 -6.05
N ASN A 10 -19.90 -9.22 -5.01
CA ASN A 10 -20.93 -9.27 -3.96
C ASN A 10 -20.71 -8.12 -2.96
N TYR A 11 -21.28 -6.96 -3.26
CA TYR A 11 -21.19 -5.75 -2.44
C TYR A 11 -22.06 -5.88 -1.19
N THR A 12 -21.50 -5.62 0.00
CA THR A 12 -22.26 -5.65 1.26
C THR A 12 -22.98 -4.31 1.44
N GLY A 13 -24.26 -4.36 1.80
CA GLY A 13 -25.07 -3.17 2.07
C GLY A 13 -24.54 -2.27 3.19
N MET A 14 -25.17 -1.10 3.33
CA MET A 14 -24.93 -0.14 4.39
C MET A 14 -25.45 -0.62 5.75
N GLY A 15 -24.82 -0.11 6.81
CA GLY A 15 -25.07 -0.45 8.21
C GLY A 15 -23.98 -1.37 8.70
N THR A 16 -23.27 -0.99 9.76
CA THR A 16 -22.07 -1.70 10.24
C THR A 16 -22.26 -2.43 11.57
N VAL A 17 -23.39 -2.21 12.25
CA VAL A 17 -23.76 -2.81 13.53
C VAL A 17 -25.22 -3.26 13.45
N GLY A 18 -25.51 -4.46 13.95
CA GLY A 18 -26.84 -5.06 13.89
C GLY A 18 -27.30 -5.46 12.48
N ASP A 19 -28.49 -6.05 12.41
CA ASP A 19 -29.11 -6.51 11.17
C ASP A 19 -29.37 -5.34 10.22
N GLN A 20 -29.01 -5.52 8.96
CA GLN A 20 -29.26 -4.52 7.93
C GLN A 20 -30.73 -4.53 7.52
N THR A 21 -31.21 -3.37 7.03
CA THR A 21 -32.53 -3.21 6.43
C THR A 21 -32.39 -2.73 4.98
N LEU A 22 -33.33 -3.10 4.11
CA LEU A 22 -33.45 -2.50 2.78
C LEU A 22 -34.05 -1.10 2.88
N GLU A 23 -35.08 -0.94 3.70
CA GLU A 23 -35.81 0.32 3.87
C GLU A 23 -35.09 1.27 4.85
N GLY A 24 -35.24 2.58 4.59
CA GLY A 24 -34.74 3.64 5.48
C GLY A 24 -33.27 4.05 5.26
N ASN A 25 -32.56 3.46 4.29
CA ASN A 25 -31.20 3.83 3.93
C ASN A 25 -30.91 3.59 2.44
N GLN A 26 -29.68 3.83 1.96
CA GLN A 26 -29.33 3.73 0.53
C GLN A 26 -29.33 2.29 -0.04
N ASN A 27 -29.54 1.26 0.79
CA ASN A 27 -29.72 -0.12 0.33
C ASN A 27 -30.90 -0.24 -0.63
N ILE A 28 -32.02 0.49 -0.39
CA ILE A 28 -33.17 0.48 -1.31
C ILE A 28 -32.81 1.06 -2.69
N THR A 29 -31.97 2.09 -2.72
CA THR A 29 -31.51 2.72 -3.95
C THR A 29 -30.70 1.75 -4.80
N LEU A 30 -29.84 0.97 -4.15
CA LEU A 30 -29.04 -0.05 -4.84
C LEU A 30 -29.90 -1.26 -5.27
N ALA A 31 -30.87 -1.67 -4.44
CA ALA A 31 -31.80 -2.77 -4.76
C ALA A 31 -32.68 -2.46 -5.97
N THR A 32 -33.14 -1.20 -6.09
CA THR A 32 -34.05 -0.75 -7.16
C THR A 32 -33.32 -0.09 -8.33
N SER A 33 -31.98 -0.13 -8.36
CA SER A 33 -31.17 0.61 -9.36
C SER A 33 -31.47 0.18 -10.80
N LYS A 34 -31.82 -1.09 -11.01
CA LYS A 34 -32.16 -1.65 -12.33
C LYS A 34 -33.46 -1.09 -12.90
N GLU A 35 -34.43 -0.78 -12.04
CA GLU A 35 -35.77 -0.31 -12.42
C GLU A 35 -35.85 1.21 -12.47
N SER A 36 -35.15 1.87 -11.55
CA SER A 36 -35.15 3.33 -11.40
C SER A 36 -34.29 4.06 -12.44
N GLY A 37 -33.42 3.35 -13.18
CA GLY A 37 -32.50 3.96 -14.13
C GLY A 37 -31.36 4.74 -13.48
N ILE A 38 -31.14 4.58 -12.17
CA ILE A 38 -30.08 5.25 -11.44
C ILE A 38 -28.71 4.65 -11.84
N HIS A 39 -27.78 5.53 -12.19
CA HIS A 39 -26.39 5.16 -12.45
C HIS A 39 -25.64 4.90 -11.13
N VAL A 40 -25.04 3.72 -11.00
CA VAL A 40 -24.27 3.33 -9.83
C VAL A 40 -22.80 3.30 -10.18
N TYR A 41 -21.97 3.96 -9.37
CA TYR A 41 -20.54 4.09 -9.59
C TYR A 41 -19.76 3.41 -8.46
N LEU A 42 -18.80 2.58 -8.83
CA LEU A 42 -17.95 1.86 -7.90
C LEU A 42 -16.67 2.66 -7.65
N PHE A 43 -16.36 2.84 -6.36
CA PHE A 43 -15.11 3.43 -5.90
C PHE A 43 -14.40 2.44 -4.97
N GLU A 44 -13.09 2.34 -5.11
CA GLU A 44 -12.24 1.62 -4.17
C GLU A 44 -11.45 2.60 -3.31
N SER A 45 -11.37 2.34 -2.00
CA SER A 45 -10.54 3.11 -1.09
C SER A 45 -9.51 2.22 -0.40
N TYR A 46 -8.28 2.72 -0.34
CA TYR A 46 -7.15 2.05 0.33
C TYR A 46 -6.64 2.82 1.54
N GLN A 47 -7.04 4.08 1.67
CA GLN A 47 -6.71 5.00 2.75
C GLN A 47 -7.82 6.03 2.91
N ASP A 48 -7.98 6.53 4.12
CA ASP A 48 -9.05 7.47 4.45
C ASP A 48 -9.01 8.68 3.50
N ASN A 49 -10.20 9.08 3.04
CA ASN A 49 -10.41 10.22 2.13
C ASN A 49 -9.75 10.12 0.75
N GLN A 50 -9.32 8.93 0.32
CA GLN A 50 -8.87 8.71 -1.06
C GLN A 50 -9.64 7.57 -1.72
N TYR A 51 -10.06 7.84 -2.97
CA TYR A 51 -10.94 6.97 -3.73
C TYR A 51 -10.43 6.83 -5.17
N TYR A 52 -10.38 5.59 -5.63
CA TYR A 52 -10.11 5.22 -7.00
C TYR A 52 -11.44 4.91 -7.68
N PHE A 53 -11.76 5.64 -8.74
CA PHE A 53 -12.96 5.40 -9.53
C PHE A 53 -12.75 4.17 -10.41
N ASP A 54 -13.50 3.09 -10.13
CA ASP A 54 -13.38 1.82 -10.83
C ASP A 54 -14.26 1.77 -12.09
N GLY A 55 -15.45 2.37 -12.00
CA GLY A 55 -16.34 2.53 -13.15
C GLY A 55 -17.81 2.49 -12.78
N GLU A 56 -18.65 2.55 -13.81
CA GLU A 56 -20.09 2.34 -13.66
C GLU A 56 -20.40 0.84 -13.52
N VAL A 57 -21.26 0.50 -12.56
CA VAL A 57 -21.70 -0.86 -12.27
C VAL A 57 -23.21 -1.01 -12.44
N GLU A 58 -23.63 -2.25 -12.63
CA GLU A 58 -25.03 -2.66 -12.68
C GLU A 58 -25.31 -3.82 -11.73
N LEU A 59 -26.53 -3.87 -11.19
CA LEU A 59 -27.03 -5.01 -10.42
C LEU A 59 -27.40 -6.14 -11.39
N VAL A 60 -26.71 -7.29 -11.27
CA VAL A 60 -26.81 -8.41 -12.23
C VAL A 60 -27.50 -9.66 -11.67
N GLY A 61 -28.00 -9.61 -10.44
CA GLY A 61 -28.72 -10.71 -9.81
C GLY A 61 -29.58 -10.26 -8.65
N ASP A 62 -30.30 -11.22 -8.06
CA ASP A 62 -31.17 -10.95 -6.93
C ASP A 62 -30.38 -10.55 -5.68
N VAL A 63 -30.86 -9.53 -4.99
CA VAL A 63 -30.32 -9.14 -3.68
C VAL A 63 -30.65 -10.25 -2.68
N TYR A 64 -29.63 -10.72 -1.96
CA TYR A 64 -29.77 -11.83 -1.02
C TYR A 64 -29.15 -11.50 0.34
N THR A 65 -29.45 -12.30 1.36
CA THR A 65 -28.91 -12.11 2.71
C THR A 65 -27.92 -13.19 3.10
N THR A 66 -26.94 -12.83 3.93
CA THR A 66 -25.98 -13.75 4.55
C THR A 66 -25.70 -13.35 5.99
N ASN A 67 -25.19 -14.27 6.80
CA ASN A 67 -24.77 -13.96 8.16
C ASN A 67 -23.27 -13.65 8.21
N GLU A 68 -22.91 -12.45 8.69
CA GLU A 68 -21.53 -12.00 8.87
C GLU A 68 -21.34 -11.39 10.26
N LEU A 69 -20.08 -11.27 10.70
CA LEU A 69 -19.76 -10.56 11.94
C LEU A 69 -19.86 -9.04 11.71
N ASP A 70 -20.47 -8.34 12.65
CA ASP A 70 -20.49 -6.89 12.69
C ASP A 70 -19.19 -6.31 13.26
N GLN A 71 -19.11 -4.97 13.38
CA GLN A 71 -17.94 -4.30 13.97
C GLN A 71 -17.65 -4.73 15.41
N ASN A 72 -18.66 -5.21 16.14
CA ASN A 72 -18.57 -5.68 17.53
C ASN A 72 -18.36 -7.20 17.64
N GLN A 73 -18.11 -7.90 16.52
CA GLN A 73 -17.99 -9.36 16.46
C GLN A 73 -19.28 -10.13 16.80
N ASN A 74 -20.44 -9.51 16.64
CA ASN A 74 -21.73 -10.20 16.76
C ASN A 74 -22.19 -10.67 15.38
N MET A 75 -22.77 -11.86 15.32
CA MET A 75 -23.40 -12.34 14.09
C MET A 75 -24.60 -11.46 13.75
N ARG A 76 -24.70 -11.08 12.47
CA ARG A 76 -25.78 -10.26 11.95
C ARG A 76 -26.15 -10.63 10.52
N THR A 77 -27.37 -10.30 10.13
CA THR A 77 -27.88 -10.40 8.77
C THR A 77 -27.42 -9.20 7.95
N VAL A 78 -26.74 -9.46 6.82
CA VAL A 78 -26.32 -8.44 5.87
C VAL A 78 -26.91 -8.70 4.49
N PHE A 79 -27.21 -7.63 3.75
CA PHE A 79 -27.61 -7.69 2.35
C PHE A 79 -26.40 -7.72 1.43
N LYS A 80 -26.48 -8.56 0.40
CA LYS A 80 -25.50 -8.72 -0.67
C LYS A 80 -26.12 -8.30 -2.00
N PHE A 81 -25.43 -7.40 -2.67
CA PHE A 81 -25.81 -6.84 -3.97
C PHE A 81 -24.83 -7.37 -5.01
N PRO A 82 -25.24 -8.28 -5.91
CA PRO A 82 -24.41 -8.78 -6.99
C PRO A 82 -24.21 -7.69 -8.06
N LEU A 83 -23.05 -7.03 -8.06
CA LEU A 83 -22.70 -5.95 -8.97
C LEU A 83 -21.69 -6.40 -10.04
N ARG A 84 -21.78 -5.81 -11.24
CA ARG A 84 -20.80 -6.01 -12.31
C ARG A 84 -20.46 -4.69 -12.98
N LEU A 85 -19.20 -4.48 -13.36
CA LEU A 85 -18.78 -3.34 -14.18
C LEU A 85 -19.45 -3.40 -15.55
N LYS A 86 -20.06 -2.29 -15.98
CA LYS A 86 -20.63 -2.17 -17.33
C LYS A 86 -19.54 -2.20 -18.42
N ASN A 87 -18.37 -1.66 -18.10
CA ASN A 87 -17.21 -1.69 -18.99
C ASN A 87 -16.02 -2.37 -18.30
N PRO A 88 -15.90 -3.71 -18.38
CA PRO A 88 -14.83 -4.45 -17.70
C PRO A 88 -13.42 -4.19 -18.26
N ASN A 89 -13.32 -3.47 -19.38
CA ASN A 89 -12.03 -3.12 -19.99
C ASN A 89 -11.43 -1.81 -19.43
N SER A 90 -12.12 -1.08 -18.54
CA SER A 90 -11.50 0.04 -17.83
C SER A 90 -10.42 -0.49 -16.89
N LYS A 91 -9.15 -0.28 -17.25
CA LYS A 91 -8.03 -0.68 -16.40
C LYS A 91 -7.86 0.35 -15.30
N LEU A 92 -8.33 0.03 -14.09
CA LEU A 92 -8.11 0.84 -12.91
C LEU A 92 -6.60 1.07 -12.68
N LEU A 93 -6.20 2.34 -12.64
CA LEU A 93 -4.83 2.74 -12.30
C LEU A 93 -4.77 2.97 -10.80
N ILE A 94 -3.97 2.17 -10.10
CA ILE A 94 -3.86 2.21 -8.63
C ILE A 94 -2.41 2.51 -8.26
N ASP A 95 -2.18 3.36 -7.25
CA ASP A 95 -0.84 3.47 -6.67
C ASP A 95 -0.47 2.17 -5.94
N ILE A 96 0.66 1.57 -6.31
CA ILE A 96 1.14 0.33 -5.66
C ILE A 96 1.37 0.53 -4.16
N GLN A 97 1.68 1.76 -3.73
CA GLN A 97 1.90 2.10 -2.33
C GLN A 97 0.60 1.99 -1.53
N ASP A 98 -0.53 2.34 -2.12
CA ASP A 98 -1.85 2.28 -1.48
C ASP A 98 -2.30 0.83 -1.27
N VAL A 99 -2.08 -0.02 -2.26
CA VAL A 99 -2.30 -1.48 -2.12
C VAL A 99 -1.46 -2.03 -0.97
N LYS A 100 -0.16 -1.71 -0.93
CA LYS A 100 0.76 -2.14 0.14
C LYS A 100 0.35 -1.61 1.52
N ASN A 101 -0.14 -0.37 1.60
CA ASN A 101 -0.59 0.24 2.85
C ASN A 101 -1.87 -0.45 3.37
N SER A 102 -2.85 -0.69 2.50
CA SER A 102 -4.08 -1.41 2.86
C SER A 102 -3.79 -2.83 3.39
N GLU A 103 -2.87 -3.56 2.76
CA GLU A 103 -2.40 -4.85 3.26
C GLU A 103 -1.74 -4.75 4.64
N LYS A 104 -0.94 -3.70 4.88
CA LYS A 104 -0.29 -3.44 6.17
C LYS A 104 -1.33 -3.21 7.27
N GLU A 105 -2.37 -2.44 7.01
CA GLU A 105 -3.45 -2.20 7.98
C GLU A 105 -4.27 -3.47 8.26
N LYS A 106 -4.64 -4.24 7.22
CA LYS A 106 -5.26 -5.56 7.40
C LYS A 106 -4.40 -6.49 8.25
N ARG A 107 -3.07 -6.48 8.06
CA ARG A 107 -2.16 -7.28 8.89
C ARG A 107 -2.12 -6.82 10.34
N LYS A 108 -2.30 -5.52 10.64
CA LYS A 108 -2.33 -5.05 12.03
C LYS A 108 -3.53 -5.60 12.81
N SER A 109 -4.71 -5.65 12.20
CA SER A 109 -5.89 -6.25 12.84
C SER A 109 -5.70 -7.76 13.01
N ILE A 110 -5.14 -8.44 12.01
CA ILE A 110 -4.85 -9.88 12.06
C ILE A 110 -3.83 -10.21 13.17
N ARG A 111 -2.80 -9.38 13.38
CA ARG A 111 -1.77 -9.59 14.43
C ARG A 111 -2.34 -9.63 15.85
N LYS A 112 -3.58 -9.18 16.08
CA LYS A 112 -4.24 -9.28 17.38
C LYS A 112 -4.64 -10.71 17.74
N PHE A 113 -4.80 -11.58 16.74
CA PHE A 113 -5.13 -12.98 16.98
C PHE A 113 -3.92 -13.76 17.49
N SER A 114 -4.17 -14.69 18.41
CA SER A 114 -3.22 -15.72 18.77
C SER A 114 -3.00 -16.69 17.60
N GLN A 115 -1.88 -17.42 17.63
CA GLN A 115 -1.60 -18.45 16.62
C GLN A 115 -2.71 -19.51 16.53
N LYS A 116 -3.36 -19.84 17.66
CA LYS A 116 -4.47 -20.80 17.70
C LYS A 116 -5.70 -20.27 16.96
N GLU A 117 -6.11 -19.03 17.26
CA GLU A 117 -7.24 -18.38 16.59
C GLU A 117 -7.00 -18.20 15.09
N MET A 118 -5.77 -17.83 14.70
CA MET A 118 -5.40 -17.77 13.28
C MET A 118 -5.56 -19.13 12.61
N LYS A 119 -5.09 -20.21 13.24
CA LYS A 119 -5.16 -21.56 12.69
C LYS A 119 -6.61 -22.04 12.51
N GLU A 120 -7.49 -21.72 13.45
CA GLU A 120 -8.93 -22.02 13.35
C GLU A 120 -9.58 -21.24 12.20
N LYS A 121 -9.31 -19.93 12.09
CA LYS A 121 -9.84 -19.10 11.01
C LYS A 121 -9.33 -19.52 9.63
N ILE A 122 -8.08 -19.97 9.51
CA ILE A 122 -7.53 -20.47 8.24
C ILE A 122 -8.27 -21.71 7.75
N LYS A 123 -8.71 -22.60 8.64
CA LYS A 123 -9.49 -23.80 8.25
C LYS A 123 -10.83 -23.45 7.60
N SER A 124 -11.43 -22.32 7.96
CA SER A 124 -12.69 -21.84 7.37
C SER A 124 -12.51 -21.06 6.06
N ILE A 125 -11.27 -20.83 5.60
CA ILE A 125 -11.04 -20.17 4.31
C ILE A 125 -11.22 -21.20 3.19
N VAL A 126 -12.33 -21.09 2.48
CA VAL A 126 -12.71 -21.99 1.37
C VAL A 126 -12.12 -21.53 0.03
N SER A 127 -11.63 -20.28 -0.07
CA SER A 127 -11.17 -19.71 -1.34
C SER A 127 -9.68 -19.97 -1.62
N SER A 128 -9.42 -20.47 -2.83
CA SER A 128 -8.16 -20.24 -3.56
C SER A 128 -8.04 -18.74 -3.84
N GLY A 129 -6.91 -18.13 -3.49
CA GLY A 129 -6.74 -16.67 -3.43
C GLY A 129 -7.30 -15.92 -4.64
N SER A 130 -8.06 -14.85 -4.37
CA SER A 130 -8.54 -13.94 -5.41
C SER A 130 -7.36 -13.21 -6.05
N SER A 131 -7.14 -13.40 -7.34
CA SER A 131 -6.20 -12.59 -8.13
C SER A 131 -6.93 -11.44 -8.81
N ARG A 132 -6.30 -10.25 -8.83
CA ARG A 132 -6.75 -9.13 -9.65
C ARG A 132 -5.58 -8.56 -10.42
N GLU A 133 -5.81 -8.19 -11.67
CA GLU A 133 -4.83 -7.47 -12.48
C GLU A 133 -4.98 -5.97 -12.19
N VAL A 134 -3.91 -5.32 -11.73
CA VAL A 134 -3.89 -3.88 -11.47
C VAL A 134 -2.76 -3.25 -12.29
N LYS A 135 -3.05 -2.12 -12.96
CA LYS A 135 -1.99 -1.31 -13.55
C LYS A 135 -1.49 -0.33 -12.49
N ALA A 136 -0.26 -0.54 -12.03
CA ALA A 136 0.37 0.31 -11.04
C ALA A 136 1.07 1.51 -11.68
N ILE A 137 0.95 2.69 -11.07
CA ILE A 137 1.83 3.82 -11.39
C ILE A 137 3.18 3.58 -10.72
N TYR A 138 4.22 3.32 -11.51
CA TYR A 138 5.60 3.21 -11.04
C TYR A 138 6.32 4.53 -11.33
N ARG A 139 6.75 5.23 -10.28
CA ARG A 139 7.64 6.39 -10.43
C ARG A 139 9.06 5.88 -10.59
N GLU A 140 9.63 6.07 -11.77
CA GLU A 140 10.99 5.66 -12.08
C GLU A 140 11.98 6.48 -11.24
N ARG A 141 12.89 5.79 -10.55
CA ARG A 141 14.02 6.43 -9.87
C ARG A 141 15.15 6.63 -10.88
N ASN A 142 15.90 7.71 -10.73
CA ASN A 142 17.02 7.97 -11.60
C ASN A 142 18.13 6.91 -11.38
N SER A 143 18.34 6.06 -12.39
CA SER A 143 19.30 4.95 -12.32
C SER A 143 20.74 5.42 -12.05
N MET A 144 21.12 6.61 -12.53
CA MET A 144 22.45 7.18 -12.28
C MET A 144 22.63 7.56 -10.81
N ILE A 145 21.60 8.11 -10.16
CA ILE A 145 21.63 8.45 -8.74
C ILE A 145 21.71 7.17 -7.90
N SER A 146 20.90 6.18 -8.23
CA SER A 146 20.92 4.87 -7.55
C SER A 146 22.30 4.21 -7.59
N GLU A 147 22.90 4.14 -8.78
CA GLU A 147 24.21 3.52 -8.94
C GLU A 147 25.35 4.35 -8.34
N TYR A 148 25.33 5.69 -8.49
CA TYR A 148 26.30 6.55 -7.81
C TYR A 148 26.23 6.38 -6.28
N THR A 149 25.02 6.38 -5.70
CA THR A 149 24.80 6.25 -4.26
C THR A 149 25.34 4.92 -3.72
N LYS A 150 25.13 3.81 -4.43
CA LYS A 150 25.71 2.51 -4.05
C LYS A 150 27.24 2.48 -4.19
N LYS A 151 27.77 3.09 -5.26
CA LYS A 151 29.22 3.12 -5.51
C LYS A 151 29.96 3.92 -4.44
N ARG A 152 29.48 5.12 -4.06
CA ARG A 152 30.14 5.94 -3.03
C ARG A 152 30.17 5.29 -1.64
N ALA A 153 29.22 4.41 -1.37
CA ALA A 153 29.17 3.64 -0.12
C ALA A 153 30.20 2.51 -0.06
N ASN A 154 30.85 2.18 -1.19
CA ASN A 154 31.93 1.22 -1.29
C ASN A 154 31.64 -0.13 -0.61
N GLY A 155 30.42 -0.63 -0.79
CA GLY A 155 29.97 -1.90 -0.22
C GLY A 155 29.79 -1.91 1.31
N VAL A 156 29.78 -0.75 1.96
CA VAL A 156 29.49 -0.59 3.40
C VAL A 156 28.14 0.10 3.56
N CYS A 157 27.33 -0.38 4.51
CA CYS A 157 26.03 0.21 4.81
C CYS A 157 26.19 1.55 5.55
N ASP A 158 25.59 2.61 5.01
CA ASP A 158 25.63 3.97 5.57
C ASP A 158 24.99 4.09 6.96
N LEU A 159 24.10 3.16 7.34
CA LEU A 159 23.45 3.21 8.65
C LEU A 159 24.19 2.42 9.74
N CYS A 160 24.57 1.18 9.45
CA CYS A 160 25.16 0.29 10.45
C CYS A 160 26.68 0.18 10.37
N GLY A 161 27.31 0.72 9.32
CA GLY A 161 28.76 0.66 9.10
C GLY A 161 29.29 -0.76 8.80
N LYS A 162 28.41 -1.74 8.60
CA LYS A 162 28.81 -3.11 8.27
C LYS A 162 28.90 -3.30 6.76
N PRO A 163 29.77 -4.19 6.26
CA PRO A 163 29.76 -4.59 4.86
C PRO A 163 28.38 -5.07 4.40
N ALA A 164 28.13 -4.99 3.10
CA ALA A 164 26.94 -5.56 2.48
C ALA A 164 26.80 -7.04 2.88
N PRO A 165 25.58 -7.49 3.24
CA PRO A 165 25.37 -8.83 3.81
C PRO A 165 25.58 -9.96 2.80
N PHE A 166 25.53 -9.65 1.50
CA PHE A 166 25.76 -10.58 0.40
C PHE A 166 26.12 -9.79 -0.87
N LYS A 167 26.45 -10.53 -1.94
CA LYS A 167 26.73 -9.98 -3.27
C LYS A 167 25.57 -10.25 -4.23
N ASP A 168 25.38 -9.40 -5.22
CA ASP A 168 24.48 -9.65 -6.34
C ASP A 168 25.02 -10.75 -7.27
N LYS A 169 24.24 -11.11 -8.29
CA LYS A 169 24.61 -12.11 -9.30
C LYS A 169 25.88 -11.78 -10.09
N ASN A 170 26.30 -10.52 -10.09
CA ASN A 170 27.49 -10.03 -10.78
C ASN A 170 28.69 -9.89 -9.82
N GLY A 171 28.52 -10.26 -8.54
CA GLY A 171 29.58 -10.19 -7.52
C GLY A 171 29.71 -8.82 -6.82
N ASN A 172 28.83 -7.86 -7.10
CA ASN A 172 28.85 -6.55 -6.45
C ASN A 172 28.24 -6.63 -5.04
N PRO A 173 28.76 -5.88 -4.05
CA PRO A 173 28.13 -5.75 -2.74
C PRO A 173 26.66 -5.31 -2.85
N TYR A 174 25.73 -6.04 -2.23
CA TYR A 174 24.31 -5.73 -2.32
C TYR A 174 23.87 -4.69 -1.27
N LEU A 175 23.62 -3.47 -1.73
CA LEU A 175 23.03 -2.37 -0.95
C LEU A 175 21.81 -1.79 -1.69
N GLU A 176 20.86 -1.29 -0.92
CA GLU A 176 19.63 -0.67 -1.41
C GLU A 176 19.74 0.85 -1.26
N GLU A 177 19.38 1.58 -2.32
CA GLU A 177 19.26 3.04 -2.28
C GLU A 177 17.99 3.44 -1.50
N HIS A 178 18.17 4.41 -0.60
CA HIS A 178 17.13 4.92 0.27
C HIS A 178 17.16 6.45 0.35
N HIS A 179 16.04 7.10 0.02
CA HIS A 179 15.83 8.51 0.28
C HIS A 179 15.58 8.77 1.77
N VAL A 180 16.37 9.65 2.38
CA VAL A 180 16.23 10.06 3.79
C VAL A 180 14.93 10.84 3.98
N VAL A 181 14.64 11.80 3.09
CA VAL A 181 13.29 12.36 2.92
C VAL A 181 12.63 11.63 1.76
N THR A 182 11.59 10.85 2.04
CA THR A 182 10.96 10.01 1.01
C THR A 182 10.32 10.83 -0.11
N LEU A 183 10.27 10.28 -1.33
CA LEU A 183 9.59 10.88 -2.48
C LEU A 183 8.09 11.14 -2.18
N ALA A 184 7.45 10.26 -1.41
CA ALA A 184 6.05 10.43 -1.00
C ALA A 184 5.85 11.64 -0.07
N SER A 185 6.87 12.00 0.70
CA SER A 185 6.92 13.20 1.55
C SER A 185 7.46 14.44 0.82
N GLY A 186 7.61 14.39 -0.50
CA GLY A 186 8.13 15.50 -1.31
C GLY A 186 9.65 15.64 -1.29
N GLY A 187 10.39 14.64 -0.82
CA GLY A 187 11.85 14.64 -0.89
C GLY A 187 12.37 14.54 -2.33
N PRO A 188 13.51 15.17 -2.65
CA PRO A 188 14.06 15.13 -4.01
C PRO A 188 14.80 13.83 -4.32
N ASP A 189 14.72 13.35 -5.56
CA ASP A 189 15.57 12.26 -6.07
C ASP A 189 16.95 12.83 -6.43
N LYS A 190 17.80 13.03 -5.42
CA LYS A 190 19.13 13.68 -5.52
C LYS A 190 20.15 13.05 -4.57
N ILE A 191 21.43 13.14 -4.91
CA ILE A 191 22.53 12.53 -4.14
C ILE A 191 22.69 13.12 -2.72
N TYR A 192 22.19 14.34 -2.48
CA TYR A 192 22.13 14.95 -1.14
C TYR A 192 20.92 14.48 -0.32
N ASN A 193 20.10 13.56 -0.83
CA ASN A 193 18.95 13.00 -0.12
C ASN A 193 18.96 11.45 -0.12
N THR A 194 19.93 10.79 -0.77
CA THR A 194 19.97 9.33 -0.87
C THR A 194 21.14 8.74 -0.10
N VAL A 195 21.01 7.49 0.36
CA VAL A 195 22.06 6.70 1.01
C VAL A 195 22.00 5.26 0.54
N ALA A 196 23.09 4.50 0.67
CA ALA A 196 23.12 3.08 0.41
C ALA A 196 23.14 2.30 1.71
N ILE A 197 22.10 1.50 1.94
CA ILE A 197 21.92 0.76 3.18
C ILE A 197 21.66 -0.72 2.92
N CYS A 198 22.03 -1.58 3.86
CA CYS A 198 21.76 -3.01 3.72
C CYS A 198 20.25 -3.30 3.86
N PRO A 199 19.74 -4.40 3.30
CA PRO A 199 18.32 -4.75 3.35
C PRO A 199 17.74 -4.79 4.77
N ASN A 200 18.53 -5.24 5.74
CA ASN A 200 18.15 -5.26 7.16
C ASN A 200 17.94 -3.84 7.71
N CYS A 201 18.84 -2.91 7.41
CA CYS A 201 18.74 -1.52 7.85
C CYS A 201 17.61 -0.79 7.13
N HIS A 202 17.44 -1.02 5.82
CA HIS A 202 16.36 -0.44 5.04
C HIS A 202 15.00 -0.85 5.59
N ARG A 203 14.79 -2.15 5.83
CA ARG A 203 13.56 -2.63 6.43
C ARG A 203 13.35 -2.07 7.83
N ARG A 204 14.42 -1.98 8.63
CA ARG A 204 14.37 -1.45 10.00
C ARG A 204 13.89 0.01 10.03
N ILE A 205 14.37 0.87 9.13
CA ILE A 205 13.92 2.26 9.04
C ILE A 205 12.39 2.31 8.79
N HIS A 206 11.89 1.59 7.79
CA HIS A 206 10.45 1.56 7.48
C HIS A 206 9.58 0.96 8.59
N VAL A 207 10.15 0.12 9.44
CA VAL A 207 9.42 -0.52 10.55
C VAL A 207 9.45 0.33 11.81
N LEU A 208 10.59 0.94 12.14
CA LEU A 208 10.82 1.60 13.43
C LEU A 208 10.78 3.13 13.37
N ASN A 209 11.00 3.73 12.20
CA ASN A 209 10.98 5.17 11.96
C ASN A 209 11.74 6.00 13.03
N ARG A 210 12.95 5.55 13.40
CA ARG A 210 13.72 6.16 14.48
C ARG A 210 14.42 7.43 14.00
N LYS A 211 14.20 8.55 14.68
CA LYS A 211 14.92 9.82 14.43
C LYS A 211 16.45 9.64 14.46
N SER A 212 16.95 8.85 15.40
CA SER A 212 18.38 8.55 15.52
C SER A 212 19.00 7.88 14.29
N ASP A 213 18.22 7.10 13.52
CA ASP A 213 18.70 6.49 12.29
C ASP A 213 18.80 7.56 11.19
N ILE A 214 17.80 8.45 11.09
CA ILE A 214 17.79 9.59 10.16
C ILE A 214 18.96 10.54 10.43
N ASP A 215 19.21 10.90 11.69
CA ASP A 215 20.31 11.79 12.08
C ASP A 215 21.68 11.22 11.68
N LYS A 216 21.86 9.90 11.73
CA LYS A 216 23.09 9.24 11.27
C LYS A 216 23.25 9.32 9.77
N LEU A 217 22.18 9.05 9.02
CA LEU A 217 22.20 9.11 7.56
C LEU A 217 22.48 10.53 7.06
N GLN A 218 21.90 11.55 7.69
CA GLN A 218 22.20 12.96 7.39
C GLN A 218 23.70 13.27 7.56
N LYS A 219 24.32 12.80 8.65
CA LYS A 219 25.76 12.99 8.87
C LYS A 219 26.61 12.29 7.81
N VAL A 220 26.21 11.10 7.36
CA VAL A 220 26.91 10.36 6.30
C VAL A 220 26.80 11.08 4.96
N ILE A 221 25.61 11.55 4.58
CA ILE A 221 25.45 12.35 3.36
C ILE A 221 26.34 13.59 3.41
N LEU A 222 26.28 14.36 4.50
CA LEU A 222 27.08 15.57 4.63
C LEU A 222 28.58 15.27 4.52
N LYS A 223 29.03 14.16 5.11
CA LYS A 223 30.42 13.71 4.96
C LYS A 223 30.77 13.47 3.49
N TYR A 224 29.96 12.72 2.73
CA TYR A 224 30.23 12.48 1.31
C TYR A 224 30.33 13.77 0.50
N LEU A 225 29.38 14.70 0.72
CA LEU A 225 29.36 15.96 -0.02
C LEU A 225 30.58 16.84 0.31
N LEU A 226 31.06 16.80 1.56
CA LEU A 226 32.28 17.51 1.97
C LEU A 226 33.54 16.87 1.38
N ASP A 227 33.62 15.53 1.39
CA ASP A 227 34.74 14.77 0.82
C ASP A 227 34.84 14.99 -0.71
N ASP A 228 33.71 15.14 -1.40
CA ASP A 228 33.63 15.43 -2.84
C ASP A 228 33.81 16.93 -3.18
N HIS A 229 33.90 17.81 -2.18
CA HIS A 229 33.88 19.27 -2.35
C HIS A 229 32.69 19.81 -3.15
N ASP A 230 31.53 19.16 -3.04
CA ASP A 230 30.33 19.46 -3.82
C ASP A 230 29.51 20.60 -3.17
N ILE A 231 29.97 21.83 -3.39
CA ILE A 231 29.41 23.05 -2.77
C ILE A 231 27.91 23.19 -3.05
N GLU A 232 27.49 22.93 -4.29
CA GLU A 232 26.07 23.05 -4.69
C GLU A 232 25.19 22.09 -3.88
N ASN A 233 25.59 20.82 -3.80
CA ASN A 233 24.80 19.84 -3.07
C ASN A 233 24.90 19.99 -1.55
N ILE A 234 25.98 20.57 -1.01
CA ILE A 234 26.05 20.96 0.40
C ILE A 234 25.00 22.03 0.72
N GLU A 235 24.83 23.04 -0.14
CA GLU A 235 23.80 24.07 0.06
C GLU A 235 22.39 23.48 -0.04
N ASN A 236 22.14 22.62 -1.03
CA ASN A 236 20.86 21.96 -1.20
C ASN A 236 20.53 21.02 -0.02
N PHE A 237 21.53 20.28 0.48
CA PHE A 237 21.41 19.47 1.70
C PHE A 237 20.98 20.32 2.88
N LYS A 238 21.67 21.44 3.12
CA LYS A 238 21.34 22.36 4.22
C LYS A 238 19.91 22.85 4.08
N LYS A 239 19.47 23.30 2.89
CA LYS A 239 18.09 23.74 2.64
C LYS A 239 17.04 22.65 2.93
N LEU A 240 17.35 21.39 2.61
CA LEU A 240 16.44 20.27 2.83
C LEU A 240 16.26 19.92 4.32
N PHE A 241 17.34 20.00 5.11
CA PHE A 241 17.36 19.53 6.50
C PHE A 241 17.42 20.65 7.57
N SER A 242 17.30 21.92 7.19
CA SER A 242 17.30 23.07 8.10
C SER A 242 15.91 23.45 8.66
N LYS A 243 14.91 22.58 8.51
CA LYS A 243 13.56 22.74 9.06
C LYS A 243 13.35 21.88 10.30
#